data_AF-A0A5C7WLQ0-F1
#
_entry.id   AF-A0A5C7WLQ0-F1
#
_cell.length_a   1.000
_cell.length_b   1.000
_cell.length_c   1.000
_cell.angle_alpha   90.00
_cell.angle_beta   90.00
_cell.angle_gamma   90.00
#
_symmetry.space_group_name_H-M   'P 1'
#
loop_
_entity.id
_entity.type
_entity.pdbx_description
1 polymer ?
#
loop_
_entity_poly.entity_id
_entity_poly.type
_entity_poly.pdbx_seq_one_letter_code
_entity_poly.pdbx_strand_id
1 'polypeptide(L)'
;MTQPYGNYQIEIYFQGLAGILPSLPMSFDDLAARAEQAMSPSIWSYVAGGAGDELTQRGNAEAFANWGLIPRMLVGATERDLSVELWGRRWPAPVFMAPIGVIGLCTTDRHGDLAAARAAAATGVPMCVSTLTMDPLEDVAAEFGDTPGLFQLYTPTDRELAESLVHRAEAAGYAGIVVTLDTWVPGWRPRDLATANFPQLRGLCLANYISDPVFRAKAGTDLSDPRNAVMHWVSVFGNSLTWNDLDWLRSITSLPLILKGICHPDDARRAIDAGADGIYCSNHGGRQANGGLPAIDCLPDVVAACGDVPVLFDSGIRSGADVVKALALGASAVGIGRPYAYGAALAGTDGIVHVLRSVLAEADLIMAIDGYPSLADLNPEALRRVR
;
A
#
# COMPACT_ATOMS: atom_id res chain seq x y z
N MET A 1 7.76 22.38 -15.93
CA MET A 1 6.59 22.29 -15.04
C MET A 1 5.93 20.95 -15.32
N THR A 2 5.75 20.11 -14.31
CA THR A 2 4.93 18.90 -14.38
C THR A 2 3.49 19.30 -14.73
N GLN A 3 2.84 18.55 -15.61
CA GLN A 3 1.43 18.83 -15.95
C GLN A 3 0.55 18.53 -14.73
N PRO A 4 -0.50 19.33 -14.45
CA PRO A 4 -1.43 19.05 -13.36
C PRO A 4 -2.08 17.68 -13.50
N TYR A 5 -2.22 16.94 -12.40
CA TYR A 5 -2.82 15.60 -12.41
C TYR A 5 -4.28 15.61 -12.91
N GLY A 6 -5.01 16.68 -12.61
CA GLY A 6 -6.39 16.93 -13.05
C GLY A 6 -6.56 17.04 -14.57
N ASN A 7 -5.47 17.17 -15.35
CA ASN A 7 -5.53 17.10 -16.81
C ASN A 7 -5.95 15.72 -17.32
N TYR A 8 -5.90 14.68 -16.49
CA TYR A 8 -6.34 13.34 -16.90
C TYR A 8 -7.81 13.33 -17.38
N GLN A 9 -8.70 14.11 -16.76
CA GLN A 9 -10.09 14.23 -17.22
C GLN A 9 -10.18 14.86 -18.62
N ILE A 10 -9.27 15.78 -18.93
CA ILE A 10 -9.23 16.51 -20.20
C ILE A 10 -8.81 15.57 -21.33
N GLU A 11 -7.83 14.69 -21.08
CA GLU A 11 -7.47 13.62 -22.01
C GLU A 11 -8.69 12.74 -22.35
N ILE A 12 -9.45 12.34 -21.33
CA ILE A 12 -10.66 11.52 -21.50
C ILE A 12 -11.72 12.25 -22.34
N TYR A 13 -12.02 13.51 -22.02
CA TYR A 13 -13.01 14.30 -22.78
C TYR A 13 -12.57 14.50 -24.24
N PHE A 14 -11.29 14.76 -24.49
CA PHE A 14 -10.79 14.93 -25.86
C PHE A 14 -10.85 13.66 -26.69
N GLN A 15 -10.56 12.49 -26.11
CA GLN A 15 -10.76 11.19 -26.79
C GLN A 15 -12.24 10.97 -27.16
N GLY A 16 -13.15 11.41 -26.29
CA GLY A 16 -14.60 11.37 -26.54
C GLY A 16 -15.03 12.15 -27.78
N LEU A 17 -14.35 13.26 -28.12
CA LEU A 17 -14.64 14.01 -29.36
C LEU A 17 -14.33 13.23 -30.64
N ALA A 18 -13.43 12.25 -30.56
CA ALA A 18 -13.11 11.31 -31.63
C ALA A 18 -13.98 10.03 -31.58
N GLY A 19 -14.97 9.97 -30.69
CA GLY A 19 -15.83 8.79 -30.50
C GLY A 19 -15.18 7.65 -29.70
N ILE A 20 -14.04 7.90 -29.04
CA ILE A 20 -13.35 6.91 -28.22
C ILE A 20 -13.81 7.07 -26.77
N LEU A 21 -14.62 6.11 -26.30
CA LEU A 21 -15.09 6.07 -24.91
C LEU A 21 -14.11 5.31 -24.00
N PRO A 22 -14.04 5.64 -22.70
CA PRO A 22 -13.22 4.88 -21.76
C PRO A 22 -13.64 3.43 -21.65
N SER A 23 -12.67 2.52 -21.68
CA SER A 23 -12.88 1.07 -21.51
C SER A 23 -12.81 0.62 -20.04
N LEU A 24 -12.25 1.47 -19.16
CA LEU A 24 -12.08 1.22 -17.73
C LEU A 24 -13.06 2.05 -16.88
N PRO A 25 -13.40 1.59 -15.66
CA PRO A 25 -14.43 2.23 -14.83
C PRO A 25 -13.96 3.52 -14.16
N MET A 26 -14.80 4.54 -14.12
CA MET A 26 -14.47 5.86 -13.55
C MET A 26 -14.87 6.02 -12.08
N SER A 27 -15.44 4.98 -11.45
CA SER A 27 -15.85 4.98 -10.05
C SER A 27 -15.29 3.75 -9.33
N PHE A 28 -15.09 3.85 -8.01
CA PHE A 28 -14.61 2.72 -7.22
C PHE A 28 -15.61 1.55 -7.23
N ASP A 29 -16.91 1.81 -7.16
CA ASP A 29 -17.93 0.75 -7.10
C ASP A 29 -18.00 -0.03 -8.42
N ASP A 30 -17.94 0.67 -9.56
CA ASP A 30 -17.89 0.01 -10.87
C ASP A 30 -16.56 -0.75 -11.07
N LEU A 31 -15.46 -0.19 -10.57
CA LEU A 31 -14.14 -0.85 -10.57
C LEU A 31 -14.18 -2.16 -9.78
N ALA A 32 -14.74 -2.12 -8.57
CA ALA A 32 -14.89 -3.29 -7.71
C ALA A 32 -15.82 -4.34 -8.34
N ALA A 33 -16.98 -3.93 -8.85
CA ALA A 33 -17.95 -4.83 -9.47
C ALA A 33 -17.39 -5.52 -10.72
N ARG A 34 -16.64 -4.80 -11.56
CA ARG A 34 -15.98 -5.41 -12.74
C ARG A 34 -14.81 -6.29 -12.35
N ALA A 35 -14.02 -5.91 -11.33
CA ALA A 35 -12.93 -6.75 -10.85
C ALA A 35 -13.43 -8.06 -10.23
N GLU A 36 -14.56 -8.04 -9.52
CA GLU A 36 -15.22 -9.25 -9.01
C GLU A 36 -15.56 -10.22 -10.14
N GLN A 37 -16.04 -9.71 -11.27
CA GLN A 37 -16.37 -10.52 -12.45
C GLN A 37 -15.12 -11.03 -13.19
N ALA A 38 -14.02 -10.28 -13.15
CA ALA A 38 -12.78 -10.62 -13.85
C ALA A 38 -11.89 -11.61 -13.05
N MET A 39 -11.92 -11.55 -11.72
CA MET A 39 -11.13 -12.42 -10.86
C MET A 39 -11.75 -13.82 -10.71
N SER A 40 -10.92 -14.83 -10.50
CA SER A 40 -11.44 -16.13 -10.05
C SER A 40 -12.11 -15.99 -8.67
N PRO A 41 -13.12 -16.81 -8.33
CA PRO A 41 -13.77 -16.74 -7.01
C PRO A 41 -12.79 -16.85 -5.83
N SER A 42 -11.73 -17.65 -5.98
CA SER A 42 -10.69 -17.81 -4.94
C SER A 42 -9.83 -16.55 -4.77
N ILE A 43 -9.48 -15.87 -5.86
CA ILE A 43 -8.68 -14.64 -5.80
C ILE A 43 -9.53 -13.50 -5.26
N TRP A 44 -10.77 -13.35 -5.77
CA TRP A 44 -11.71 -12.36 -5.28
C TRP A 44 -11.97 -12.52 -3.78
N SER A 45 -12.28 -13.75 -3.33
CA SER A 45 -12.47 -14.04 -1.89
C SER A 45 -11.31 -13.52 -1.05
N TYR A 46 -10.08 -13.81 -1.47
CA TYR A 46 -8.88 -13.45 -0.71
C TYR A 46 -8.59 -11.94 -0.74
N VAL A 47 -8.78 -11.28 -1.88
CA VAL A 47 -8.49 -9.84 -2.06
C VAL A 47 -9.57 -8.97 -1.40
N ALA A 48 -10.85 -9.29 -1.64
CA ALA A 48 -11.98 -8.53 -1.12
C ALA A 48 -12.24 -8.82 0.37
N GLY A 49 -11.99 -10.04 0.84
CA GLY A 49 -12.32 -10.49 2.19
C GLY A 49 -11.62 -9.72 3.31
N GLY A 50 -12.28 -9.65 4.47
CA GLY A 50 -11.76 -9.06 5.70
C GLY A 50 -11.75 -10.03 6.88
N ALA A 51 -11.37 -9.54 8.06
CA ALA A 51 -11.48 -10.30 9.30
C ALA A 51 -12.93 -10.31 9.82
N GLY A 52 -13.35 -11.43 10.43
CA GLY A 52 -14.65 -11.57 11.07
C GLY A 52 -15.82 -11.29 10.11
N ASP A 53 -16.77 -10.48 10.56
CA ASP A 53 -17.91 -10.01 9.76
C ASP A 53 -17.57 -8.77 8.89
N GLU A 54 -16.28 -8.43 8.82
CA GLU A 54 -15.71 -7.33 8.05
C GLU A 54 -16.16 -5.94 8.50
N LEU A 55 -16.68 -5.80 9.73
CA LEU A 55 -17.08 -4.52 10.31
C LEU A 55 -15.97 -3.48 10.25
N THR A 56 -14.76 -3.81 10.70
CA THR A 56 -13.61 -2.88 10.71
C THR A 56 -13.22 -2.47 9.30
N GLN A 57 -13.28 -3.40 8.35
CA GLN A 57 -12.97 -3.14 6.94
C GLN A 57 -13.95 -2.16 6.30
N ARG A 58 -15.26 -2.29 6.58
CA ARG A 58 -16.27 -1.33 6.13
C ARG A 58 -16.12 0.01 6.85
N GLY A 59 -15.98 -0.03 8.18
CA GLY A 59 -15.80 1.15 9.02
C GLY A 59 -14.60 2.02 8.59
N ASN A 60 -13.50 1.40 8.16
CA ASN A 60 -12.36 2.10 7.57
C ASN A 60 -12.74 3.00 6.38
N ALA A 61 -13.58 2.51 5.46
CA ALA A 61 -14.00 3.28 4.29
C ALA A 61 -15.09 4.29 4.68
N GLU A 62 -16.06 3.89 5.50
CA GLU A 62 -17.18 4.73 5.91
C GLU A 62 -16.73 5.93 6.77
N ALA A 63 -15.66 5.80 7.56
CA ALA A 63 -15.17 6.87 8.44
C ALA A 63 -14.72 8.14 7.69
N PHE A 64 -14.34 8.04 6.41
CA PHE A 64 -14.04 9.21 5.58
C PHE A 64 -15.26 10.09 5.34
N ALA A 65 -16.47 9.53 5.36
CA ALA A 65 -17.70 10.28 5.21
C ALA A 65 -17.96 11.23 6.38
N ASN A 66 -17.33 11.00 7.54
CA ASN A 66 -17.46 11.85 8.73
C ASN A 66 -16.60 13.11 8.67
N TRP A 67 -15.90 13.37 7.57
CA TRP A 67 -15.05 14.54 7.35
C TRP A 67 -15.43 15.27 6.07
N GLY A 68 -15.58 16.59 6.15
CA GLY A 68 -15.76 17.49 5.01
C GLY A 68 -14.60 18.49 4.92
N LEU A 69 -14.07 18.68 3.72
CA LEU A 69 -13.12 19.76 3.41
C LEU A 69 -13.88 21.08 3.30
N ILE A 70 -13.34 22.15 3.86
CA ILE A 70 -13.95 23.49 3.81
C ILE A 70 -13.49 24.20 2.54
N PRO A 71 -14.38 24.56 1.60
CA PRO A 71 -13.99 25.28 0.39
C PRO A 71 -13.50 26.71 0.70
N ARG A 72 -12.38 27.11 0.10
CA ARG A 72 -11.73 28.42 0.25
C ARG A 72 -11.79 29.18 -1.07
N MET A 73 -12.76 30.07 -1.17
CA MET A 73 -13.02 30.84 -2.39
C MET A 73 -11.99 31.96 -2.59
N LEU A 74 -11.79 32.39 -3.84
CA LEU A 74 -10.90 33.49 -4.25
C LEU A 74 -9.40 33.27 -3.93
N VAL A 75 -8.98 32.02 -3.69
CA VAL A 75 -7.56 31.66 -3.47
C VAL A 75 -6.76 31.66 -4.79
N GLY A 76 -7.40 31.33 -5.91
CA GLY A 76 -6.72 31.31 -7.22
C GLY A 76 -5.68 30.19 -7.35
N ALA A 77 -6.00 28.97 -6.88
CA ALA A 77 -5.14 27.79 -6.96
C ALA A 77 -5.01 27.22 -8.38
N THR A 78 -4.54 28.04 -9.33
CA THR A 78 -4.37 27.67 -10.75
C THR A 78 -3.24 26.67 -10.97
N GLU A 79 -2.25 26.67 -10.09
CA GLU A 79 -1.16 25.69 -10.01
C GLU A 79 -1.21 25.00 -8.64
N ARG A 80 -1.01 23.69 -8.60
CA ARG A 80 -0.94 22.92 -7.35
C ARG A 80 0.39 22.18 -7.26
N ASP A 81 1.01 22.22 -6.09
CA ASP A 81 2.17 21.39 -5.77
C ASP A 81 1.75 20.25 -4.83
N LEU A 82 1.67 19.05 -5.39
CA LEU A 82 1.38 17.81 -4.65
C LEU A 82 2.65 17.06 -4.26
N SER A 83 3.84 17.56 -4.60
CA SER A 83 5.07 16.85 -4.28
C SER A 83 5.38 16.84 -2.79
N VAL A 84 6.04 15.79 -2.33
CA VAL A 84 6.45 15.61 -0.93
C VAL A 84 7.89 15.10 -0.88
N GLU A 85 8.67 15.57 0.10
CA GLU A 85 10.03 15.08 0.36
C GLU A 85 9.96 14.02 1.47
N LEU A 86 10.34 12.79 1.15
CA LEU A 86 10.40 11.68 2.12
C LEU A 86 11.78 11.06 2.08
N TRP A 87 12.45 11.03 3.23
CA TRP A 87 13.78 10.42 3.42
C TRP A 87 14.81 10.85 2.37
N GLY A 88 14.85 12.15 2.06
CA GLY A 88 15.79 12.73 1.09
C GLY A 88 15.43 12.49 -0.37
N ARG A 89 14.19 12.06 -0.67
CA ARG A 89 13.69 11.84 -2.02
C ARG A 89 12.40 12.61 -2.26
N ARG A 90 12.34 13.32 -3.38
CA ARG A 90 11.13 13.98 -3.86
C ARG A 90 10.20 12.99 -4.53
N TRP A 91 9.01 12.83 -3.98
CA TRP A 91 7.91 12.11 -4.62
C TRP A 91 7.04 13.12 -5.36
N PRO A 92 6.65 12.84 -6.62
CA PRO A 92 5.86 13.79 -7.40
C PRO A 92 4.42 13.96 -6.88
N ALA A 93 3.91 12.95 -6.14
CA ALA A 93 2.62 12.99 -5.47
C ALA A 93 2.71 12.29 -4.10
N PRO A 94 1.81 12.59 -3.14
CA PRO A 94 1.85 12.05 -1.79
C PRO A 94 1.02 10.76 -1.71
N VAL A 95 1.17 9.90 -2.72
CA VAL A 95 0.44 8.64 -2.86
C VAL A 95 1.45 7.55 -3.18
N PHE A 96 1.21 6.34 -2.69
CA PHE A 96 1.98 5.14 -3.03
C PHE A 96 1.07 3.91 -3.10
N MET A 97 1.54 2.83 -3.73
CA MET A 97 0.86 1.53 -3.69
C MET A 97 1.25 0.79 -2.41
N ALA A 98 0.26 0.51 -1.55
CA ALA A 98 0.43 -0.25 -0.32
C ALA A 98 0.78 -1.73 -0.62
N PRO A 99 1.49 -2.44 0.25
CA PRO A 99 1.93 -3.81 -0.03
C PRO A 99 0.75 -4.79 -0.09
N ILE A 100 0.60 -5.49 -1.22
CA ILE A 100 -0.36 -6.58 -1.40
C ILE A 100 0.40 -7.86 -1.78
N GLY A 101 0.47 -8.82 -0.86
CA GLY A 101 1.24 -10.06 -1.05
C GLY A 101 0.65 -11.10 -2.01
N VAL A 102 -0.40 -10.73 -2.74
CA VAL A 102 -1.01 -11.54 -3.81
C VAL A 102 -1.26 -10.72 -5.08
N ILE A 103 -0.65 -9.54 -5.20
CA ILE A 103 -0.87 -8.70 -6.39
C ILE A 103 -0.41 -9.43 -7.65
N GLY A 104 0.68 -10.21 -7.57
CA GLY A 104 1.08 -11.18 -8.61
C GLY A 104 -0.08 -11.97 -9.19
N LEU A 105 -1.01 -12.47 -8.36
CA LEU A 105 -2.16 -13.28 -8.79
C LEU A 105 -3.32 -12.47 -9.37
N CYS A 106 -3.31 -11.15 -9.25
CA CYS A 106 -4.43 -10.31 -9.69
C CYS A 106 -4.44 -10.08 -11.21
N THR A 107 -3.38 -10.43 -11.94
CA THR A 107 -3.35 -10.40 -13.41
C THR A 107 -3.50 -11.80 -14.00
N THR A 108 -4.01 -11.88 -15.23
CA THR A 108 -4.26 -13.17 -15.92
C THR A 108 -2.97 -13.97 -16.13
N ASP A 109 -1.85 -13.30 -16.38
CA ASP A 109 -0.53 -13.90 -16.55
C ASP A 109 0.20 -14.22 -15.24
N ARG A 110 -0.39 -13.83 -14.09
CA ARG A 110 0.16 -13.99 -12.74
C ARG A 110 1.48 -13.24 -12.47
N HIS A 111 1.73 -12.15 -13.19
CA HIS A 111 2.87 -11.26 -13.01
C HIS A 111 2.45 -9.85 -12.56
N GLY A 112 1.40 -9.78 -11.74
CA GLY A 112 0.89 -8.52 -11.22
C GLY A 112 1.88 -7.73 -10.35
N ASP A 113 2.92 -8.37 -9.81
CA ASP A 113 4.01 -7.69 -9.10
C ASP A 113 4.82 -6.82 -10.08
N LEU A 114 5.22 -7.39 -11.22
CA LEU A 114 5.89 -6.65 -12.30
C LEU A 114 4.95 -5.60 -12.93
N ALA A 115 3.67 -5.93 -13.10
CA ALA A 115 2.69 -4.98 -13.64
C ALA A 115 2.55 -3.74 -12.74
N ALA A 116 2.54 -3.92 -11.42
CA ALA A 116 2.51 -2.83 -10.46
C ALA A 116 3.81 -2.00 -10.48
N ALA A 117 4.97 -2.64 -10.58
CA ALA A 117 6.25 -1.92 -10.69
C ALA A 117 6.34 -1.08 -11.97
N ARG A 118 5.87 -1.61 -13.11
CA ARG A 118 5.76 -0.85 -14.37
C ARG A 118 4.80 0.33 -14.25
N ALA A 119 3.71 0.17 -13.50
CA ALA A 119 2.78 1.26 -13.24
C ALA A 119 3.40 2.34 -12.35
N ALA A 120 4.25 1.97 -11.38
CA ALA A 120 5.06 2.91 -10.60
C ALA A 120 6.00 3.72 -11.51
N ALA A 121 6.71 3.04 -12.43
CA ALA A 121 7.57 3.72 -13.40
C ALA A 121 6.78 4.68 -14.32
N ALA A 122 5.62 4.26 -14.80
CA ALA A 122 4.79 5.05 -15.71
C ALA A 122 4.15 6.29 -15.06
N THR A 123 3.92 6.26 -13.74
CA THR A 123 3.18 7.32 -13.03
C THR A 123 4.05 8.16 -12.09
N GLY A 124 5.24 7.67 -11.73
CA GLY A 124 6.05 8.24 -10.65
C GLY A 124 5.53 7.94 -9.25
N VAL A 125 4.48 7.12 -9.11
CA VAL A 125 3.87 6.74 -7.82
C VAL A 125 4.66 5.56 -7.22
N PRO A 126 5.28 5.70 -6.04
CA PRO A 126 6.07 4.64 -5.42
C PRO A 126 5.27 3.36 -5.15
N MET A 127 5.96 2.23 -5.18
CA MET A 127 5.40 0.92 -4.81
C MET A 127 6.05 0.40 -3.54
N CYS A 128 5.23 -0.03 -2.58
CA CYS A 128 5.69 -0.85 -1.46
C CYS A 128 5.49 -2.33 -1.79
N VAL A 129 6.57 -3.05 -2.07
CA VAL A 129 6.54 -4.48 -2.47
C VAL A 129 6.45 -5.36 -1.24
N SER A 130 5.56 -6.34 -1.25
CA SER A 130 5.41 -7.31 -0.16
C SER A 130 6.56 -8.35 -0.15
N THR A 131 6.88 -8.93 1.00
CA THR A 131 7.78 -10.12 1.06
C THR A 131 7.21 -11.29 0.26
N LEU A 132 5.89 -11.42 0.18
CA LEU A 132 5.19 -12.41 -0.62
C LEU A 132 4.91 -11.85 -2.03
N THR A 133 5.51 -12.45 -3.06
CA THR A 133 5.39 -12.08 -4.48
C THR A 133 5.51 -13.34 -5.36
N MET A 134 4.88 -13.31 -6.54
CA MET A 134 5.07 -14.27 -7.64
C MET A 134 6.42 -14.08 -8.34
N ASP A 135 6.94 -12.85 -8.34
CA ASP A 135 8.22 -12.49 -8.95
C ASP A 135 9.28 -12.14 -7.88
N PRO A 136 10.56 -12.53 -8.03
CA PRO A 136 11.63 -12.12 -7.12
C PRO A 136 11.72 -10.60 -6.96
N LEU A 137 12.06 -10.13 -5.76
CA LEU A 137 12.15 -8.69 -5.44
C LEU A 137 13.10 -7.93 -6.36
N GLU A 138 14.14 -8.61 -6.88
CA GLU A 138 15.12 -8.05 -7.80
C GLU A 138 14.51 -7.77 -9.17
N ASP A 139 13.69 -8.69 -9.68
CA ASP A 139 12.99 -8.54 -10.97
C ASP A 139 11.92 -7.45 -10.86
N VAL A 140 11.22 -7.37 -9.72
CA VAL A 140 10.28 -6.28 -9.45
C VAL A 140 11.00 -4.94 -9.37
N ALA A 141 12.17 -4.88 -8.72
CA ALA A 141 12.95 -3.65 -8.60
C ALA A 141 13.44 -3.11 -9.95
N ALA A 142 13.80 -4.01 -10.87
CA ALA A 142 14.25 -3.65 -12.21
C ALA A 142 13.19 -2.92 -13.05
N GLU A 143 11.91 -3.06 -12.69
CA GLU A 143 10.78 -2.46 -13.41
C GLU A 143 10.40 -1.06 -12.91
N PHE A 144 11.02 -0.55 -11.83
CA PHE A 144 10.66 0.75 -11.25
C PHE A 144 11.09 1.98 -12.06
N GLY A 145 12.03 1.83 -13.00
CA GLY A 145 12.68 2.98 -13.63
C GLY A 145 13.32 3.88 -12.57
N ASP A 146 12.99 5.18 -12.60
CA ASP A 146 13.50 6.16 -11.63
C ASP A 146 12.61 6.31 -10.37
N THR A 147 11.44 5.64 -10.33
CA THR A 147 10.49 5.74 -9.22
C THR A 147 11.01 4.96 -8.01
N PRO A 148 10.99 5.48 -6.78
CA PRO A 148 11.47 4.72 -5.63
C PRO A 148 10.52 3.56 -5.29
N GLY A 149 11.10 2.38 -5.02
CA GLY A 149 10.38 1.25 -4.43
C GLY A 149 10.69 1.10 -2.95
N LEU A 150 9.71 0.72 -2.14
CA LEU A 150 9.89 0.31 -0.74
C LEU A 150 9.75 -1.20 -0.63
N PHE A 151 10.51 -1.86 0.24
CA PHE A 151 10.39 -3.29 0.48
C PHE A 151 9.74 -3.56 1.84
N GLN A 152 8.60 -4.22 1.84
CA GLN A 152 7.91 -4.62 3.04
C GLN A 152 8.40 -5.99 3.50
N LEU A 153 8.95 -6.04 4.72
CA LEU A 153 9.41 -7.23 5.41
C LEU A 153 8.29 -7.82 6.27
N TYR A 154 7.88 -9.05 5.96
CA TYR A 154 7.31 -9.95 6.96
C TYR A 154 8.47 -10.67 7.61
N THR A 155 8.80 -10.28 8.83
CA THR A 155 10.01 -10.80 9.46
C THR A 155 9.85 -12.31 9.72
N PRO A 156 10.69 -13.16 9.11
CA PRO A 156 10.69 -14.58 9.41
C PRO A 156 11.24 -14.83 10.82
N THR A 157 10.98 -16.02 11.37
CA THR A 157 11.50 -16.43 12.68
C THR A 157 13.01 -16.69 12.65
N ASP A 158 13.58 -16.91 11.46
CA ASP A 158 15.00 -17.03 11.22
C ASP A 158 15.64 -15.66 10.92
N ARG A 159 16.48 -15.16 11.83
CA ARG A 159 17.13 -13.85 11.68
C ARG A 159 18.09 -13.78 10.49
N GLU A 160 18.79 -14.85 10.14
CA GLU A 160 19.69 -14.84 8.98
C GLU A 160 18.90 -14.74 7.67
N LEU A 161 17.70 -15.35 7.62
CA LEU A 161 16.80 -15.20 6.47
C LEU A 161 16.23 -13.78 6.40
N ALA A 162 15.86 -13.19 7.53
CA ALA A 162 15.40 -11.80 7.58
C ALA A 162 16.49 -10.84 7.06
N GLU A 163 17.73 -11.02 7.52
CA GLU A 163 18.90 -10.27 7.08
C GLU A 163 19.15 -10.46 5.58
N SER A 164 19.07 -11.69 5.07
CA SER A 164 19.21 -11.99 3.64
C SER A 164 18.18 -11.21 2.80
N LEU A 165 16.91 -11.24 3.19
CA LEU A 165 15.84 -10.52 2.47
C LEU A 165 16.08 -9.00 2.49
N VAL A 166 16.49 -8.44 3.63
CA VAL A 166 16.78 -7.01 3.77
C VAL A 166 17.98 -6.61 2.91
N HIS A 167 19.10 -7.33 2.99
CA HIS A 167 20.29 -7.04 2.18
C HIS A 167 20.03 -7.20 0.68
N ARG A 168 19.19 -8.16 0.28
CA ARG A 168 18.76 -8.31 -1.11
C ARG A 168 17.95 -7.11 -1.58
N ALA A 169 17.03 -6.61 -0.76
CA ALA A 169 16.29 -5.39 -1.06
C ALA A 169 17.22 -4.17 -1.17
N GLU A 170 18.16 -4.00 -0.25
CA GLU A 170 19.17 -2.93 -0.34
C GLU A 170 19.98 -3.04 -1.64
N ALA A 171 20.49 -4.23 -1.96
CA ALA A 171 21.29 -4.46 -3.16
C ALA A 171 20.51 -4.25 -4.47
N ALA A 172 19.20 -4.54 -4.45
CA ALA A 172 18.31 -4.30 -5.59
C ALA A 172 17.90 -2.83 -5.77
N GLY A 173 18.31 -1.93 -4.85
CA GLY A 173 18.07 -0.50 -4.96
C GLY A 173 16.75 -0.02 -4.36
N TYR A 174 16.09 -0.81 -3.51
CA TYR A 174 14.95 -0.34 -2.73
C TYR A 174 15.34 0.85 -1.85
N ALA A 175 14.40 1.77 -1.66
CA ALA A 175 14.62 3.06 -1.00
C ALA A 175 14.22 3.08 0.49
N GLY A 176 13.66 1.99 1.02
CA GLY A 176 13.21 1.89 2.41
C GLY A 176 12.73 0.49 2.77
N ILE A 177 12.80 0.15 4.05
CA ILE A 177 12.32 -1.12 4.62
C ILE A 177 11.08 -0.86 5.47
N VAL A 178 9.97 -1.49 5.11
CA VAL A 178 8.69 -1.40 5.82
C VAL A 178 8.47 -2.68 6.62
N VAL A 179 8.56 -2.63 7.95
CA VAL A 179 8.32 -3.79 8.81
C VAL A 179 6.85 -3.84 9.19
N THR A 180 6.15 -4.92 8.79
CA THR A 180 4.73 -5.09 9.14
C THR A 180 4.59 -5.83 10.47
N LEU A 181 3.93 -5.19 11.44
CA LEU A 181 3.83 -5.70 12.82
C LEU A 181 2.54 -6.50 13.08
N ASP A 182 1.49 -6.27 12.27
CA ASP A 182 0.11 -6.72 12.55
C ASP A 182 -0.29 -8.06 11.89
N THR A 183 0.69 -8.81 11.36
CA THR A 183 0.41 -10.03 10.56
C THR A 183 1.42 -11.17 10.77
N TRP A 184 1.91 -11.36 11.99
CA TRP A 184 2.71 -12.54 12.33
C TRP A 184 1.85 -13.81 12.49
N VAL A 185 0.56 -13.66 12.74
CA VAL A 185 -0.45 -14.73 12.73
C VAL A 185 -1.59 -14.36 11.77
N PRO A 186 -2.15 -15.32 11.00
CA PRO A 186 -3.30 -15.03 10.15
C PRO A 186 -4.53 -14.63 10.96
N GLY A 187 -5.23 -13.58 10.51
CA GLY A 187 -6.53 -13.21 11.06
C GLY A 187 -7.63 -14.25 10.77
N TRP A 188 -8.72 -14.21 11.54
CA TRP A 188 -9.91 -15.03 11.27
C TRP A 188 -10.71 -14.46 10.09
N ARG A 189 -10.61 -15.09 8.91
CA ARG A 189 -11.22 -14.61 7.65
C ARG A 189 -12.27 -15.59 7.11
N PRO A 190 -13.56 -15.43 7.44
CA PRO A 190 -14.60 -16.41 7.10
C PRO A 190 -14.73 -16.73 5.61
N ARG A 191 -14.54 -15.77 4.70
CA ARG A 191 -14.62 -16.04 3.24
C ARG A 191 -13.56 -17.05 2.81
N ASP A 192 -12.33 -16.87 3.27
CA ASP A 192 -11.22 -17.77 2.97
C ASP A 192 -11.37 -19.12 3.68
N LEU A 193 -11.80 -19.10 4.94
CA LEU A 193 -12.05 -20.33 5.73
C LEU A 193 -13.15 -21.20 5.11
N ALA A 194 -14.21 -20.59 4.56
CA ALA A 194 -15.32 -21.30 3.94
C ALA A 194 -14.90 -22.16 2.73
N THR A 195 -13.76 -21.85 2.12
CA THR A 195 -13.23 -22.55 0.94
C THR A 195 -11.80 -23.08 1.14
N ALA A 196 -11.30 -23.08 2.38
CA ALA A 196 -9.91 -23.42 2.73
C ALA A 196 -8.89 -22.72 1.79
N ASN A 197 -9.13 -21.44 1.54
CA ASN A 197 -8.41 -20.64 0.56
C ASN A 197 -7.20 -19.94 1.16
N PHE A 198 -6.00 -20.41 0.81
CA PHE A 198 -4.74 -19.77 1.20
C PHE A 198 -3.71 -19.96 0.07
N PRO A 199 -3.48 -18.94 -0.78
CA PRO A 199 -2.62 -19.07 -1.96
C PRO A 199 -1.21 -19.58 -1.66
N GLN A 200 -0.60 -19.12 -0.57
CA GLN A 200 0.78 -19.49 -0.20
C GLN A 200 0.91 -20.97 0.20
N LEU A 201 -0.13 -21.58 0.78
CA LEU A 201 -0.14 -23.03 1.06
C LEU A 201 -0.22 -23.88 -0.21
N ARG A 202 -0.38 -23.25 -1.38
CA ARG A 202 -0.36 -23.86 -2.71
C ARG A 202 0.92 -23.51 -3.48
N GLY A 203 1.93 -22.97 -2.80
CA GLY A 203 3.22 -22.59 -3.39
C GLY A 203 3.19 -21.29 -4.19
N LEU A 204 2.12 -20.50 -4.08
CA LEU A 204 2.00 -19.22 -4.77
C LEU A 204 2.56 -18.08 -3.91
N CYS A 205 3.09 -17.05 -4.57
CA CYS A 205 3.63 -15.86 -3.92
C CYS A 205 4.81 -16.12 -2.95
N LEU A 206 5.62 -17.15 -3.22
CA LEU A 206 6.80 -17.52 -2.43
C LEU A 206 8.13 -17.25 -3.14
N ALA A 207 8.12 -16.44 -4.21
CA ALA A 207 9.30 -16.25 -5.06
C ALA A 207 10.51 -15.76 -4.27
N ASN A 208 10.33 -14.78 -3.40
CA ASN A 208 11.40 -14.25 -2.55
C ASN A 208 12.02 -15.30 -1.63
N TYR A 209 11.27 -16.29 -1.14
CA TYR A 209 11.80 -17.37 -0.32
C TYR A 209 12.54 -18.40 -1.17
N ILE A 210 11.94 -18.84 -2.27
CA ILE A 210 12.52 -19.86 -3.15
C ILE A 210 13.80 -19.35 -3.84
N SER A 211 13.86 -18.04 -4.13
CA SER A 211 15.05 -17.39 -4.67
C SER A 211 16.09 -17.01 -3.61
N ASP A 212 15.79 -17.13 -2.31
CA ASP A 212 16.70 -16.75 -1.24
C ASP A 212 17.78 -17.82 -0.95
N PRO A 213 19.07 -17.45 -0.89
CA PRO A 213 20.14 -18.42 -0.61
C PRO A 213 20.07 -19.02 0.80
N VAL A 214 19.66 -18.26 1.83
CA VAL A 214 19.55 -18.76 3.21
C VAL A 214 18.38 -19.71 3.33
N PHE A 215 17.22 -19.37 2.76
CA PHE A 215 16.06 -20.27 2.73
C PHE A 215 16.39 -21.59 2.04
N ARG A 216 17.05 -21.56 0.87
CA ARG A 216 17.47 -22.77 0.16
C ARG A 216 18.46 -23.62 0.96
N ALA A 217 19.45 -22.98 1.59
CA ALA A 217 20.45 -23.68 2.38
C ALA A 217 19.86 -24.36 3.62
N LYS A 218 18.83 -23.75 4.23
CA LYS A 218 18.21 -24.23 5.48
C LYS A 218 16.98 -25.12 5.27
N ALA A 219 16.49 -25.25 4.05
CA ALA A 219 15.34 -26.13 3.75
C ALA A 219 15.58 -27.60 4.14
N GLY A 220 16.82 -28.09 4.03
CA GLY A 220 17.18 -29.47 4.37
C GLY A 220 16.50 -30.53 3.50
N THR A 221 15.89 -30.13 2.38
CA THR A 221 15.13 -30.97 1.46
C THR A 221 15.20 -30.42 0.04
N ASP A 222 14.78 -31.21 -0.95
CA ASP A 222 14.70 -30.76 -2.34
C ASP A 222 13.51 -29.82 -2.56
N LEU A 223 13.81 -28.56 -2.87
CA LEU A 223 12.82 -27.52 -3.14
C LEU A 223 12.23 -27.59 -4.55
N SER A 224 12.66 -28.52 -5.39
CA SER A 224 12.03 -28.78 -6.70
C SER A 224 10.59 -29.30 -6.54
N ASP A 225 10.27 -29.96 -5.43
CA ASP A 225 8.90 -30.26 -5.01
C ASP A 225 8.29 -29.03 -4.31
N PRO A 226 7.25 -28.40 -4.89
CA PRO A 226 6.63 -27.22 -4.29
C PRO A 226 6.12 -27.43 -2.86
N ARG A 227 5.76 -28.66 -2.49
CA ARG A 227 5.29 -28.99 -1.12
C ARG A 227 6.39 -28.76 -0.08
N ASN A 228 7.64 -29.05 -0.43
CA ASN A 228 8.77 -28.87 0.46
C ASN A 228 9.04 -27.38 0.71
N ALA A 229 8.98 -26.56 -0.34
CA ALA A 229 9.08 -25.10 -0.20
C ALA A 229 7.96 -24.54 0.68
N VAL A 230 6.71 -24.99 0.49
CA VAL A 230 5.58 -24.59 1.33
C VAL A 230 5.80 -24.99 2.79
N MET A 231 6.20 -26.23 3.07
CA MET A 231 6.40 -26.69 4.44
C MET A 231 7.55 -25.96 5.15
N HIS A 232 8.66 -25.69 4.45
CA HIS A 232 9.73 -24.88 5.02
C HIS A 232 9.26 -23.44 5.28
N TRP A 233 8.56 -22.83 4.33
CA TRP A 233 7.97 -21.50 4.50
C TRP A 233 7.03 -21.45 5.71
N VAL A 234 6.12 -22.42 5.87
CA VAL A 234 5.23 -22.51 7.05
C VAL A 234 6.02 -22.57 8.35
N SER A 235 7.19 -23.22 8.37
CA SER A 235 8.01 -23.33 9.59
C SER A 235 8.75 -22.03 9.97
N VAL A 236 8.92 -21.10 9.03
CA VAL A 236 9.72 -19.87 9.25
C VAL A 236 8.93 -18.57 9.09
N PHE A 237 7.71 -18.62 8.56
CA PHE A 237 6.86 -17.45 8.38
C PHE A 237 6.21 -17.00 9.69
N GLY A 238 6.20 -15.69 9.92
CA GLY A 238 5.48 -15.07 11.04
C GLY A 238 6.28 -15.05 12.33
N ASN A 239 7.06 -13.98 12.52
CA ASN A 239 7.73 -13.69 13.78
C ASN A 239 6.95 -12.66 14.61
N SER A 240 6.64 -12.99 15.85
CA SER A 240 6.03 -12.05 16.80
C SER A 240 7.12 -11.14 17.36
N LEU A 241 7.36 -10.04 16.66
CA LEU A 241 8.37 -9.06 17.04
C LEU A 241 8.04 -8.38 18.38
N THR A 242 9.08 -8.05 19.10
CA THR A 242 9.03 -7.24 20.32
C THR A 242 9.79 -5.93 20.10
N TRP A 243 9.60 -4.98 21.01
CA TRP A 243 10.36 -3.72 20.98
C TRP A 243 11.88 -3.93 21.08
N ASN A 244 12.34 -5.03 21.67
CA ASN A 244 13.76 -5.37 21.76
C ASN A 244 14.36 -5.79 20.40
N ASP A 245 13.52 -6.11 19.42
CA ASP A 245 13.97 -6.47 18.08
C ASP A 245 14.26 -5.25 17.21
N LEU A 246 13.86 -4.03 17.61
CA LEU A 246 14.08 -2.82 16.82
C LEU A 246 15.56 -2.46 16.69
N ASP A 247 16.36 -2.60 17.74
CA ASP A 247 17.80 -2.38 17.68
C ASP A 247 18.47 -3.32 16.65
N TRP A 248 18.02 -4.58 16.60
CA TRP A 248 18.49 -5.55 15.62
C TRP A 248 18.02 -5.20 14.22
N LEU A 249 16.72 -4.92 14.01
CA LEU A 249 16.18 -4.50 12.70
C LEU A 249 16.89 -3.25 12.17
N ARG A 250 17.22 -2.30 13.05
CA ARG A 250 17.99 -1.12 12.69
C ARG A 250 19.44 -1.47 12.33
N SER A 251 20.04 -2.45 12.99
CA SER A 251 21.45 -2.84 12.75
C SER A 251 21.71 -3.53 11.41
N ILE A 252 20.67 -4.09 10.78
CA ILE A 252 20.80 -4.91 9.55
C ILE A 252 20.52 -4.12 8.27
N THR A 253 20.26 -2.81 8.36
CA THR A 253 20.02 -1.95 7.21
C THR A 253 20.41 -0.52 7.52
N SER A 254 20.75 0.25 6.49
CA SER A 254 20.92 1.71 6.59
C SER A 254 19.79 2.49 5.91
N LEU A 255 18.88 1.80 5.22
CA LEU A 255 17.70 2.40 4.60
C LEU A 255 16.72 2.92 5.66
N PRO A 256 15.83 3.86 5.30
CA PRO A 256 14.71 4.27 6.14
C PRO A 256 13.92 3.06 6.66
N LEU A 257 13.81 2.94 7.98
CA LEU A 257 13.06 1.88 8.66
C LEU A 257 11.68 2.39 9.06
N ILE A 258 10.65 1.80 8.47
CA ILE A 258 9.26 2.26 8.58
C ILE A 258 8.43 1.18 9.28
N LEU A 259 7.71 1.51 10.34
CA LEU A 259 6.90 0.54 11.08
C LEU A 259 5.43 0.61 10.68
N LYS A 260 4.92 -0.47 10.07
CA LYS A 260 3.53 -0.58 9.60
C LYS A 260 2.63 -1.34 10.58
N GLY A 261 1.45 -0.78 10.81
CA GLY A 261 0.43 -1.34 11.69
C GLY A 261 0.22 -0.54 12.99
N ILE A 262 0.82 0.66 13.07
CA ILE A 262 0.75 1.50 14.27
C ILE A 262 -0.59 2.25 14.30
N CYS A 263 -1.38 2.06 15.35
CA CYS A 263 -2.62 2.82 15.56
C CYS A 263 -2.64 3.60 16.89
N HIS A 264 -1.72 3.30 17.82
CA HIS A 264 -1.69 3.94 19.12
C HIS A 264 -0.56 5.01 19.18
N PRO A 265 -0.82 6.21 19.72
CA PRO A 265 0.19 7.27 19.81
C PRO A 265 1.41 6.89 20.66
N ASP A 266 1.23 6.09 21.71
CA ASP A 266 2.37 5.64 22.52
C ASP A 266 3.28 4.66 21.78
N ASP A 267 2.73 3.84 20.88
CA ASP A 267 3.53 2.94 20.05
C ASP A 267 4.29 3.74 18.99
N ALA A 268 3.68 4.78 18.42
CA ALA A 268 4.34 5.70 17.51
C ALA A 268 5.52 6.42 18.18
N ARG A 269 5.33 6.95 19.39
CA ARG A 269 6.40 7.58 20.17
C ARG A 269 7.52 6.60 20.48
N ARG A 270 7.18 5.39 20.94
CA ARG A 270 8.17 4.36 21.27
C ARG A 270 8.96 3.90 20.05
N ALA A 271 8.33 3.80 18.89
CA ALA A 271 9.00 3.47 17.64
C ALA A 271 10.01 4.55 17.24
N ILE A 272 9.68 5.82 17.40
CA ILE A 272 10.57 6.95 17.11
C ILE A 272 11.72 7.02 18.12
N ASP A 273 11.44 6.85 19.41
CA ASP A 273 12.47 6.77 20.46
C ASP A 273 13.47 5.63 20.18
N ALA A 274 13.02 4.56 19.50
CA ALA A 274 13.83 3.43 19.06
C ALA A 274 14.46 3.61 17.66
N GLY A 275 14.35 4.79 17.05
CA GLY A 275 15.03 5.13 15.80
C GLY A 275 14.32 4.70 14.52
N ALA A 276 12.99 4.53 14.53
CA ALA A 276 12.22 4.41 13.30
C ALA A 276 12.24 5.73 12.52
N ASP A 277 12.48 5.65 11.21
CA ASP A 277 12.54 6.81 10.31
C ASP A 277 11.15 7.21 9.78
N GLY A 278 10.14 6.36 9.99
CA GLY A 278 8.77 6.62 9.58
C GLY A 278 7.77 5.73 10.30
N ILE A 279 6.58 6.28 10.51
CA ILE A 279 5.44 5.53 11.05
C ILE A 279 4.46 5.28 9.92
N TYR A 280 3.94 4.06 9.83
CA TYR A 280 2.89 3.72 8.87
C TYR A 280 1.63 3.30 9.63
N CYS A 281 0.74 4.29 9.76
CA CYS A 281 -0.56 4.19 10.39
C CYS A 281 -1.50 3.33 9.54
N SER A 282 -1.87 2.15 10.06
CA SER A 282 -2.57 1.12 9.29
C SER A 282 -3.22 0.11 10.23
N ASN A 283 -4.38 -0.45 9.84
CA ASN A 283 -4.96 -1.63 10.47
C ASN A 283 -5.09 -2.81 9.48
N HIS A 284 -4.21 -2.83 8.48
CA HIS A 284 -4.19 -3.85 7.43
C HIS A 284 -5.49 -3.91 6.62
N GLY A 285 -6.18 -2.78 6.45
CA GLY A 285 -7.48 -2.70 5.78
C GLY A 285 -8.58 -3.50 6.47
N GLY A 286 -8.47 -3.75 7.78
CA GLY A 286 -9.42 -4.55 8.56
C GLY A 286 -9.37 -6.04 8.25
N ARG A 287 -8.25 -6.54 7.69
CA ARG A 287 -8.10 -7.94 7.26
C ARG A 287 -7.56 -8.87 8.33
N GLN A 288 -6.92 -8.32 9.35
CA GLN A 288 -6.18 -9.08 10.35
C GLN A 288 -6.96 -9.24 11.65
N ALA A 289 -7.44 -8.13 12.20
CA ALA A 289 -8.28 -8.12 13.38
C ALA A 289 -9.56 -7.33 13.09
N ASN A 290 -10.68 -7.81 13.61
CA ASN A 290 -11.98 -7.14 13.49
C ASN A 290 -12.37 -6.46 14.81
N GLY A 291 -11.49 -5.58 15.31
CA GLY A 291 -11.68 -4.89 16.59
C GLY A 291 -12.66 -3.71 16.55
N GLY A 292 -13.04 -3.25 15.36
CA GLY A 292 -14.06 -2.22 15.14
C GLY A 292 -13.57 -0.78 15.08
N LEU A 293 -12.25 -0.53 15.19
CA LEU A 293 -11.67 0.82 15.16
C LEU A 293 -11.22 1.20 13.73
N PRO A 294 -11.83 2.23 13.10
CA PRO A 294 -11.37 2.75 11.82
C PRO A 294 -9.96 3.35 11.90
N ALA A 295 -9.09 3.04 10.94
CA ALA A 295 -7.70 3.50 10.96
C ALA A 295 -7.58 5.02 10.89
N ILE A 296 -8.45 5.71 10.13
CA ILE A 296 -8.41 7.17 10.00
C ILE A 296 -8.70 7.89 11.32
N ASP A 297 -9.46 7.28 12.23
CA ASP A 297 -9.72 7.86 13.54
C ASP A 297 -8.49 7.77 14.47
N CYS A 298 -7.48 6.96 14.13
CA CYS A 298 -6.21 6.88 14.83
C CYS A 298 -5.18 7.91 14.31
N LEU A 299 -5.32 8.35 13.05
CA LEU A 299 -4.31 9.11 12.34
C LEU A 299 -3.93 10.43 13.04
N PRO A 300 -4.86 11.28 13.54
CA PRO A 300 -4.49 12.55 14.16
C PRO A 300 -3.61 12.38 15.39
N ASP A 301 -3.93 11.41 16.25
CA ASP A 301 -3.18 11.15 17.48
C ASP A 301 -1.81 10.55 17.17
N VAL A 302 -1.72 9.66 16.17
CA VAL A 302 -0.45 9.12 15.68
C VAL A 302 0.43 10.24 15.13
N VAL A 303 -0.10 11.11 14.28
CA VAL A 303 0.66 12.26 13.72
C VAL A 303 1.17 13.17 14.84
N ALA A 304 0.30 13.51 15.81
CA ALA A 304 0.70 14.34 16.94
C ALA A 304 1.84 13.71 17.77
N ALA A 305 1.85 12.38 17.89
CA ALA A 305 2.92 11.66 18.60
C ALA A 305 4.24 11.61 17.82
N CYS A 306 4.21 11.78 16.50
CA CYS A 306 5.38 11.63 15.63
C CYS A 306 6.25 12.89 15.49
N GLY A 307 5.70 14.07 15.77
CA GLY A 307 6.40 15.33 15.51
C GLY A 307 6.76 15.46 14.03
N ASP A 308 8.05 15.62 13.73
CA ASP A 308 8.54 15.79 12.35
C ASP A 308 8.79 14.47 11.61
N VAL A 309 8.65 13.31 12.28
CA VAL A 309 8.83 12.01 11.63
C VAL A 309 7.67 11.75 10.65
N PRO A 310 7.94 11.42 9.37
CA PRO A 310 6.89 11.20 8.39
C PRO A 310 5.91 10.08 8.79
N VAL A 311 4.62 10.35 8.55
CA VAL A 311 3.54 9.39 8.80
C VAL A 311 2.90 8.97 7.48
N LEU A 312 3.08 7.71 7.10
CA LEU A 312 2.31 7.08 6.03
C LEU A 312 0.95 6.62 6.57
N PHE A 313 -0.06 6.62 5.71
CA PHE A 313 -1.41 6.16 6.08
C PHE A 313 -2.05 5.29 5.00
N ASP A 314 -2.70 4.18 5.37
CA ASP A 314 -3.57 3.39 4.48
C ASP A 314 -4.86 2.97 5.19
N SER A 315 -5.58 1.99 4.62
CA SER A 315 -6.76 1.35 5.21
C SER A 315 -8.04 2.19 5.11
N GLY A 316 -8.65 2.17 3.91
CA GLY A 316 -9.98 2.74 3.68
C GLY A 316 -10.10 3.57 2.41
N ILE A 317 -8.97 4.05 1.88
CA ILE A 317 -8.90 4.91 0.69
C ILE A 317 -9.57 4.29 -0.54
N ARG A 318 -10.52 5.01 -1.15
CA ARG A 318 -11.24 4.63 -2.37
C ARG A 318 -11.24 5.71 -3.45
N SER A 319 -11.00 6.96 -3.08
CA SER A 319 -11.10 8.13 -3.95
C SER A 319 -9.98 9.15 -3.68
N GLY A 320 -9.84 10.13 -4.56
CA GLY A 320 -8.99 11.31 -4.34
C GLY A 320 -9.47 12.17 -3.17
N ALA A 321 -10.78 12.19 -2.89
CA ALA A 321 -11.32 12.87 -1.71
C ALA A 321 -10.82 12.24 -0.40
N ASP A 322 -10.69 10.91 -0.35
CA ASP A 322 -10.14 10.21 0.82
C ASP A 322 -8.66 10.52 1.00
N VAL A 323 -7.90 10.59 -0.09
CA VAL A 323 -6.50 11.01 -0.08
C VAL A 323 -6.37 12.42 0.52
N VAL A 324 -7.12 13.39 0.00
CA VAL A 324 -7.08 14.78 0.50
C VAL A 324 -7.41 14.86 2.00
N LYS A 325 -8.40 14.09 2.47
CA LYS A 325 -8.75 14.06 3.90
C LYS A 325 -7.63 13.48 4.76
N ALA A 326 -7.02 12.37 4.35
CA ALA A 326 -5.91 11.77 5.08
C ALA A 326 -4.69 12.70 5.14
N LEU A 327 -4.37 13.39 4.03
CA LEU A 327 -3.31 14.40 3.99
C LEU A 327 -3.62 15.58 4.92
N ALA A 328 -4.85 16.10 4.89
CA ALA A 328 -5.27 17.18 5.78
C ALA A 328 -5.26 16.78 7.26
N LEU A 329 -5.41 15.49 7.59
CA LEU A 329 -5.23 14.97 8.94
C LEU A 329 -3.76 14.73 9.33
N GLY A 330 -2.81 15.06 8.44
CA GLY A 330 -1.38 15.08 8.71
C GLY A 330 -0.59 13.88 8.18
N ALA A 331 -1.19 13.00 7.36
CA ALA A 331 -0.41 11.98 6.66
C ALA A 331 0.56 12.66 5.67
N SER A 332 1.82 12.21 5.64
CA SER A 332 2.82 12.67 4.67
C SER A 332 2.62 12.02 3.29
N ALA A 333 2.15 10.77 3.25
CA ALA A 333 1.70 10.11 2.03
C ALA A 333 0.67 9.02 2.31
N VAL A 334 -0.15 8.71 1.30
CA VAL A 334 -1.33 7.85 1.41
C VAL A 334 -1.22 6.60 0.54
N GLY A 335 -1.40 5.43 1.15
CA GLY A 335 -1.30 4.11 0.53
C GLY A 335 -2.60 3.65 -0.12
N ILE A 336 -2.54 3.32 -1.41
CA ILE A 336 -3.64 2.70 -2.16
C ILE A 336 -3.51 1.19 -2.05
N GLY A 337 -4.57 0.51 -1.60
CA GLY A 337 -4.63 -0.95 -1.50
C GLY A 337 -5.54 -1.57 -2.56
N ARG A 338 -6.73 -2.04 -2.14
CA ARG A 338 -7.71 -2.72 -3.02
C ARG A 338 -7.96 -2.06 -4.37
N PRO A 339 -8.08 -0.73 -4.51
CA PRO A 339 -8.33 -0.12 -5.82
C PRO A 339 -7.33 -0.55 -6.89
N TYR A 340 -6.03 -0.59 -6.59
CA TYR A 340 -5.04 -0.92 -7.61
C TYR A 340 -4.99 -2.42 -7.94
N ALA A 341 -5.34 -3.30 -6.98
CA ALA A 341 -5.55 -4.73 -7.26
C ALA A 341 -6.73 -4.96 -8.22
N TYR A 342 -7.78 -4.14 -8.11
CA TYR A 342 -8.92 -4.19 -9.04
C TYR A 342 -8.52 -3.68 -10.43
N GLY A 343 -7.74 -2.60 -10.50
CA GLY A 343 -7.13 -2.14 -11.76
C GLY A 343 -6.30 -3.24 -12.43
N ALA A 344 -5.44 -3.91 -11.66
CA ALA A 344 -4.61 -5.02 -12.15
C ALA A 344 -5.45 -6.14 -12.78
N ALA A 345 -6.57 -6.51 -12.15
CA ALA A 345 -7.46 -7.55 -12.68
C ALA A 345 -8.19 -7.18 -13.96
N LEU A 346 -8.41 -5.89 -14.22
CA LEU A 346 -9.09 -5.45 -15.43
C LEU A 346 -8.14 -5.28 -16.61
N ALA A 347 -6.94 -4.74 -16.38
CA ALA A 347 -6.04 -4.37 -17.47
C ALA A 347 -4.55 -4.35 -17.09
N GLY A 348 -4.12 -5.14 -16.10
CA GLY A 348 -2.71 -5.23 -15.71
C GLY A 348 -2.12 -3.87 -15.38
N THR A 349 -0.96 -3.55 -15.96
CA THR A 349 -0.27 -2.25 -15.78
C THR A 349 -1.20 -1.07 -16.10
N ASP A 350 -1.88 -1.08 -17.25
CA ASP A 350 -2.73 0.04 -17.69
C ASP A 350 -3.91 0.27 -16.74
N GLY A 351 -4.45 -0.81 -16.17
CA GLY A 351 -5.51 -0.72 -15.16
C GLY A 351 -5.02 -0.13 -13.84
N ILE A 352 -3.81 -0.47 -13.40
CA ILE A 352 -3.19 0.14 -12.22
C ILE A 352 -2.90 1.62 -12.48
N VAL A 353 -2.30 1.96 -13.64
CA VAL A 353 -2.05 3.34 -14.06
C VAL A 353 -3.35 4.15 -14.07
N HIS A 354 -4.43 3.61 -14.63
CA HIS A 354 -5.73 4.26 -14.65
C HIS A 354 -6.26 4.58 -13.25
N VAL A 355 -6.17 3.64 -12.30
CA VAL A 355 -6.58 3.86 -10.91
C VAL A 355 -5.76 4.97 -10.27
N LEU A 356 -4.43 4.92 -10.38
CA LEU A 356 -3.54 5.91 -9.77
C LEU A 356 -3.76 7.31 -10.35
N ARG A 357 -3.89 7.42 -11.69
CA ARG A 357 -4.16 8.70 -12.36
C ARG A 357 -5.54 9.25 -12.00
N SER A 358 -6.55 8.39 -11.83
CA SER A 358 -7.91 8.82 -11.43
C SER A 358 -7.93 9.39 -10.01
N VAL A 359 -7.31 8.69 -9.06
CA VAL A 359 -7.20 9.14 -7.66
C VAL A 359 -6.45 10.47 -7.56
N LEU A 360 -5.31 10.60 -8.25
CA LEU A 360 -4.52 11.83 -8.24
C LEU A 360 -5.23 12.98 -8.96
N ALA A 361 -5.93 12.71 -10.05
CA ALA A 361 -6.71 13.72 -10.75
C ALA A 361 -7.83 14.27 -9.86
N GLU A 362 -8.58 13.41 -9.18
CA GLU A 362 -9.63 13.83 -8.25
C GLU A 362 -9.06 14.63 -7.07
N ALA A 363 -7.97 14.17 -6.45
CA ALA A 363 -7.31 14.89 -5.36
C ALA A 363 -6.83 16.30 -5.78
N ASP A 364 -6.15 16.38 -6.91
CA ASP A 364 -5.66 17.64 -7.49
C ASP A 364 -6.79 18.60 -7.86
N LEU A 365 -7.91 18.09 -8.38
CA LEU A 365 -9.08 18.91 -8.72
C LEU A 365 -9.82 19.42 -7.49
N ILE A 366 -9.95 18.61 -6.44
CA ILE A 366 -10.50 19.04 -5.15
C ILE A 366 -9.65 20.20 -4.61
N MET A 367 -8.33 20.02 -4.57
CA MET A 367 -7.40 21.08 -4.16
C MET A 367 -7.54 22.36 -5.01
N ALA A 368 -7.68 22.23 -6.32
CA ALA A 368 -7.86 23.37 -7.22
C ALA A 368 -9.16 24.14 -6.95
N ILE A 369 -10.29 23.42 -6.86
CA ILE A 369 -11.63 24.00 -6.74
C ILE A 369 -11.83 24.58 -5.34
N ASP A 370 -11.40 23.86 -4.31
CA ASP A 370 -11.59 24.25 -2.91
C ASP A 370 -10.47 25.15 -2.37
N GLY A 371 -9.48 25.52 -3.21
CA GLY A 371 -8.53 26.58 -2.91
C GLY A 371 -7.37 26.17 -2.00
N TYR A 372 -6.70 25.05 -2.33
CA TYR A 372 -5.53 24.51 -1.63
C TYR A 372 -4.34 24.35 -2.61
N PRO A 373 -3.48 25.37 -2.76
CA PRO A 373 -2.37 25.35 -3.71
C PRO A 373 -1.27 24.32 -3.41
N SER A 374 -1.09 23.91 -2.15
CA SER A 374 -0.04 22.98 -1.75
C SER A 374 -0.46 22.05 -0.62
N LEU A 375 0.33 21.01 -0.35
CA LEU A 375 0.10 20.13 0.78
C LEU A 375 0.13 20.87 2.14
N ALA A 376 0.91 21.95 2.26
CA ALA A 376 0.97 22.74 3.49
C ALA A 376 -0.35 23.48 3.79
N ASP A 377 -1.18 23.71 2.77
CA ASP A 377 -2.51 24.30 2.92
C ASP A 377 -3.55 23.27 3.39
N LEU A 378 -3.28 21.97 3.21
CA LEU A 378 -4.10 20.87 3.72
C LEU A 378 -3.68 20.51 5.15
N ASN A 379 -4.30 21.16 6.12
CA ASN A 379 -4.08 20.90 7.55
C ASN A 379 -5.41 20.60 8.28
N PRO A 380 -5.38 20.20 9.57
CA PRO A 380 -6.61 19.79 10.26
C PRO A 380 -7.69 20.87 10.33
N GLU A 381 -7.33 22.15 10.26
CA GLU A 381 -8.30 23.27 10.24
C GLU A 381 -9.05 23.38 8.90
N ALA A 382 -8.53 22.77 7.83
CA ALA A 382 -9.22 22.64 6.55
C ALA A 382 -10.42 21.68 6.62
N LEU A 383 -10.51 20.86 7.67
CA LEU A 383 -11.54 19.84 7.82
C LEU A 383 -12.59 20.22 8.86
N ARG A 384 -13.81 19.73 8.65
CA ARG A 384 -14.90 19.74 9.62
C ARG A 384 -15.46 18.34 9.78
N ARG A 385 -15.73 17.92 11.01
CA ARG A 385 -16.56 16.72 11.26
C ARG A 385 -17.97 16.97 10.71
N VAL A 386 -18.44 16.09 9.85
CA VAL A 386 -19.83 16.09 9.34
C VAL A 386 -20.59 14.95 10.01
N ARG A 387 -21.90 15.13 10.19
CA ARG A 387 -22.78 14.20 10.90
C ARG A 387 -23.71 13.48 9.95
#